data_AF-A0A954A3D4-F1
#
_entry.id   AF-A0A954A3D4-F1
#
_cell.length_a   1.000
_cell.length_b   1.000
_cell.length_c   1.000
_cell.angle_alpha   90.00
_cell.angle_beta   90.00
_cell.angle_gamma   90.00
#
_symmetry.space_group_name_H-M   'P 1'
#
loop_
_entity.id
_entity.type
_entity.pdbx_description
1 polymer ?
#
loop_
_entity_poly.entity_id
_entity_poly.type
_entity_poly.pdbx_seq_one_letter_code
_entity_poly.pdbx_strand_id
1 'polypeptide(L)'
;KFHHCKLCIVITIDVPFLLASGTLPQFTRGDANDDSGIDIGDAIFILSYIFSGGAAPSCRSAADANDDGGVDIGDAIFVLSYIFSGGASPAAPFPDCGPDPTADALECAVSSCMP
;
A
#
# COMPACT_ATOMS: atom_id res chain seq x y z
N LYS A 1 -21.65 -52.97 -11.16
CA LYS A 1 -21.57 -53.06 -12.64
C LYS A 1 -20.82 -51.82 -13.12
N PHE A 2 -19.67 -52.02 -13.77
CA PHE A 2 -18.83 -51.00 -14.41
C PHE A 2 -19.61 -50.25 -15.53
N HIS A 3 -19.25 -49.08 -16.11
CA HIS A 3 -17.96 -48.59 -16.61
C HIS A 3 -18.09 -47.12 -17.13
N HIS A 4 -16.94 -46.41 -17.26
CA HIS A 4 -16.64 -45.08 -17.89
C HIS A 4 -16.60 -43.84 -16.96
N CYS A 5 -15.42 -43.39 -16.50
CA CYS A 5 -14.25 -42.80 -17.19
C CYS A 5 -14.42 -41.31 -17.56
N LYS A 6 -13.96 -40.42 -16.67
CA LYS A 6 -13.37 -39.13 -17.05
C LYS A 6 -12.44 -38.63 -15.93
N LEU A 7 -11.20 -39.12 -15.96
CA LEU A 7 -10.08 -38.36 -15.40
C LEU A 7 -9.76 -37.27 -16.44
N CYS A 8 -10.25 -36.06 -16.23
CA CYS A 8 -9.72 -34.85 -16.86
C CYS A 8 -9.54 -33.80 -15.78
N ILE A 9 -8.28 -33.65 -15.39
CA ILE A 9 -7.67 -32.49 -14.76
C ILE A 9 -8.30 -31.20 -15.29
N VAL A 10 -8.90 -30.41 -14.41
CA VAL A 10 -8.67 -28.98 -14.33
C VAL A 10 -8.99 -28.54 -12.91
N ILE A 11 -7.99 -27.94 -12.28
CA ILE A 11 -8.12 -27.14 -11.07
C ILE A 11 -9.00 -25.95 -11.48
N THR A 12 -10.31 -26.05 -11.31
CA THR A 12 -11.17 -24.88 -11.20
C THR A 12 -11.77 -24.92 -9.82
N ILE A 13 -11.05 -24.31 -8.89
CA ILE A 13 -11.68 -23.67 -7.74
C ILE A 13 -12.68 -22.68 -8.31
N ASP A 14 -13.93 -23.12 -8.47
CA ASP A 14 -15.09 -22.26 -8.69
C ASP A 14 -15.42 -21.54 -7.37
N VAL A 15 -14.44 -20.81 -6.82
CA VAL A 15 -14.76 -19.75 -5.88
C VAL A 15 -15.43 -18.66 -6.69
N PRO A 16 -16.63 -18.21 -6.31
CA PRO A 16 -17.30 -17.12 -7.00
C PRO A 16 -16.49 -15.84 -6.72
N PHE A 17 -15.45 -15.62 -7.51
CA PHE A 17 -14.69 -14.38 -7.63
C PHE A 17 -15.53 -13.30 -8.35
N LEU A 18 -16.86 -13.36 -8.24
CA LEU A 18 -17.77 -12.47 -8.95
C LEU A 18 -18.27 -11.39 -8.00
N LEU A 19 -17.73 -10.18 -8.24
CA LEU A 19 -18.28 -8.85 -7.95
C LEU A 19 -18.09 -8.29 -6.54
N ALA A 20 -16.84 -8.05 -6.16
CA ALA A 20 -16.59 -6.75 -5.53
C ALA A 20 -16.40 -5.74 -6.67
N SER A 21 -17.36 -4.84 -6.88
CA SER A 21 -17.05 -3.53 -7.46
C SER A 21 -16.18 -2.78 -6.43
N GLY A 22 -14.94 -3.24 -6.23
CA GLY A 22 -13.98 -2.62 -5.34
C GLY A 22 -13.11 -1.74 -6.20
N THR A 23 -13.28 -0.42 -6.09
CA THR A 23 -12.18 0.49 -6.43
C THR A 23 -10.96 0.03 -5.63
N LEU A 24 -9.82 -0.18 -6.31
CA LEU A 24 -8.57 -0.42 -5.60
C LEU A 24 -8.39 0.70 -4.55
N PRO A 25 -7.94 0.37 -3.34
CA PRO A 25 -7.70 1.39 -2.31
C PRO A 25 -6.72 2.41 -2.87
N GLN A 26 -7.04 3.69 -2.72
CA GLN A 26 -6.26 4.79 -3.27
C GLN A 26 -5.48 5.48 -2.18
N PHE A 27 -4.28 5.95 -2.44
CA PHE A 27 -3.50 6.67 -1.45
C PHE A 27 -2.58 7.66 -2.13
N THR A 28 -1.93 8.50 -1.32
CA THR A 28 -0.79 9.30 -1.74
C THR A 28 0.45 8.70 -1.11
N ARG A 29 1.42 8.28 -1.91
CA ARG A 29 2.66 7.70 -1.42
C ARG A 29 3.44 8.73 -0.62
N GLY A 30 3.78 8.38 0.61
CA GLY A 30 4.43 9.27 1.58
C GLY A 30 3.49 9.96 2.57
N ASP A 31 2.16 9.90 2.37
CA ASP A 31 1.14 10.33 3.35
C ASP A 31 0.84 9.16 4.29
N ALA A 32 1.75 8.91 5.23
CA ALA A 32 1.74 7.74 6.09
C ALA A 32 0.72 7.85 7.23
N ASN A 33 0.37 9.09 7.63
CA ASN A 33 -0.61 9.34 8.69
C ASN A 33 -2.04 9.59 8.14
N ASP A 34 -2.23 9.57 6.82
CA ASP A 34 -3.51 9.70 6.10
C ASP A 34 -4.21 11.04 6.39
N ASP A 35 -3.43 12.13 6.42
CA ASP A 35 -3.92 13.49 6.68
C ASP A 35 -3.98 14.40 5.43
N SER A 36 -3.75 13.82 4.25
CA SER A 36 -3.73 14.48 2.94
C SER A 36 -2.54 15.42 2.71
N GLY A 37 -1.51 15.33 3.56
CA GLY A 37 -0.24 16.04 3.43
C GLY A 37 0.94 15.08 3.28
N ILE A 38 2.06 15.60 2.76
CA ILE A 38 3.36 14.97 2.97
C ILE A 38 4.23 15.97 3.73
N ASP A 39 4.43 15.72 5.01
CA ASP A 39 5.22 16.58 5.88
C ASP A 39 6.02 15.78 6.93
N ILE A 40 6.44 16.48 7.99
CA ILE A 40 7.24 15.85 9.06
C ILE A 40 6.42 14.87 9.91
N GLY A 41 5.10 15.05 9.95
CA GLY A 41 4.14 14.19 10.63
C GLY A 41 4.19 12.75 10.11
N ASP A 42 4.34 12.56 8.80
CA ASP A 42 4.47 11.24 8.17
C ASP A 42 5.71 10.50 8.63
N ALA A 43 6.87 11.18 8.60
CA ALA A 43 8.12 10.60 9.07
C ALA A 43 8.04 10.23 10.57
N ILE A 44 7.44 11.07 11.40
CA ILE A 44 7.23 10.79 12.82
C ILE A 44 6.28 9.60 13.00
N PHE A 45 5.22 9.52 12.20
CA PHE A 45 4.25 8.43 12.25
C PHE A 45 4.88 7.08 11.92
N ILE A 46 5.67 7.01 10.84
CA ILE A 46 6.44 5.80 10.46
C ILE A 46 7.37 5.38 11.59
N LEU A 47 8.18 6.31 12.13
CA LEU A 47 9.11 6.02 13.23
C LEU A 47 8.40 5.55 14.51
N SER A 48 7.24 6.14 14.81
CA SER A 48 6.41 5.73 15.94
C SER A 48 5.88 4.31 15.76
N TYR A 49 5.42 3.96 14.55
CA TYR A 49 4.96 2.61 14.22
C TYR A 49 6.07 1.57 14.38
N ILE A 50 7.25 1.79 13.79
CA ILE A 50 8.31 0.77 13.74
C ILE A 50 9.14 0.65 15.04
N PHE A 51 9.28 1.73 15.83
CA PHE A 51 10.14 1.72 17.03
C PHE A 51 9.40 1.90 18.36
N SER A 52 8.23 2.54 18.36
CA SER A 52 7.54 2.91 19.60
C SER A 52 6.25 2.12 19.86
N GLY A 53 5.92 1.16 18.97
CA GLY A 53 4.66 0.42 19.05
C GLY A 53 3.43 1.31 18.83
N GLY A 54 3.60 2.36 18.01
CA GLY A 54 2.51 3.24 17.60
C GLY A 54 1.42 2.53 16.79
N ALA A 55 0.38 3.29 16.43
CA ALA A 55 -0.66 2.79 15.55
C ALA A 55 -0.07 2.33 14.20
N ALA A 56 -0.63 1.25 13.64
CA ALA A 56 -0.29 0.84 12.30
C ALA A 56 -0.88 1.81 11.26
N PRO A 57 -0.18 2.07 10.13
CA PRO A 57 -0.75 2.85 9.02
C PRO A 57 -2.05 2.24 8.52
N SER A 58 -3.03 3.08 8.19
CA SER A 58 -4.28 2.67 7.53
C SER A 58 -4.01 2.09 6.13
N CYS A 59 -2.96 2.62 5.48
CA CYS A 59 -2.42 2.18 4.21
C CYS A 59 -0.91 1.97 4.33
N ARG A 60 -0.46 0.71 4.24
CA ARG A 60 0.98 0.41 4.35
C ARG A 60 1.76 0.83 3.12
N SER A 61 1.14 0.80 1.94
CA SER A 61 1.75 1.32 0.71
C SER A 61 1.98 2.83 0.75
N ALA A 62 1.21 3.58 1.54
CA ALA A 62 1.47 5.01 1.76
C ALA A 62 2.69 5.23 2.68
N ALA A 63 2.87 4.34 3.66
CA ALA A 63 4.00 4.36 4.59
C ALA A 63 5.29 3.78 4.00
N ASP A 64 5.20 2.92 2.98
CA ASP A 64 6.32 2.52 2.10
C ASP A 64 6.60 3.65 1.10
N ALA A 65 7.26 4.68 1.62
CA ALA A 65 7.49 5.93 0.90
C ALA A 65 8.58 5.76 -0.17
N ASN A 66 9.52 4.84 0.03
CA ASN A 66 10.58 4.57 -0.93
C ASN A 66 10.23 3.46 -1.95
N ASP A 67 9.07 2.82 -1.80
CA ASP A 67 8.49 1.80 -2.70
C ASP A 67 9.40 0.56 -2.82
N ASP A 68 9.96 0.09 -1.70
CA ASP A 68 10.84 -1.08 -1.62
C ASP A 68 10.16 -2.37 -1.13
N GLY A 69 8.87 -2.30 -0.83
CA GLY A 69 8.01 -3.40 -0.38
C GLY A 69 8.06 -3.61 1.13
N GLY A 70 8.60 -2.65 1.88
CA GLY A 70 8.74 -2.66 3.33
C GLY A 70 8.24 -1.38 3.98
N VAL A 71 7.97 -1.43 5.28
CA VAL A 71 7.81 -0.22 6.10
C VAL A 71 8.90 -0.25 7.16
N ASP A 72 9.95 0.54 6.95
CA ASP A 72 11.11 0.61 7.82
C ASP A 72 11.67 2.05 7.97
N ILE A 73 12.91 2.18 8.43
CA ILE A 73 13.53 3.48 8.67
C ILE A 73 13.88 4.21 7.36
N GLY A 74 14.08 3.48 6.27
CA GLY A 74 14.32 3.99 4.93
C GLY A 74 13.19 4.90 4.46
N ASP A 75 11.94 4.56 4.77
CA ASP A 75 10.77 5.35 4.42
C ASP A 75 10.74 6.70 5.11
N ALA A 76 10.99 6.71 6.42
CA ALA A 76 11.06 7.96 7.19
C ALA A 76 12.20 8.87 6.67
N ILE A 77 13.35 8.29 6.33
CA ILE A 77 14.47 9.03 5.74
C ILE A 77 14.09 9.56 4.35
N PHE A 78 13.38 8.77 3.56
CA PHE A 78 12.93 9.16 2.22
C PHE A 78 12.00 10.38 2.28
N VAL A 79 10.97 10.35 3.15
CA VAL A 79 10.05 11.48 3.37
C VAL A 79 10.83 12.75 3.78
N LEU A 80 11.73 12.64 4.77
CA LEU A 80 12.53 13.79 5.24
C LEU A 80 13.45 14.34 4.15
N SER A 81 14.04 13.46 3.33
CA SER A 81 14.87 13.85 2.19
C SER A 81 14.07 14.63 1.15
N TYR A 82 12.87 14.15 0.82
CA TYR A 82 11.95 14.81 -0.11
C TYR A 82 11.58 16.22 0.39
N ILE A 83 11.10 16.37 1.63
CA ILE A 83 10.55 17.64 2.13
C ILE A 83 11.61 18.68 2.52
N PHE A 84 12.82 18.27 2.95
CA PHE A 84 13.85 19.22 3.44
C PHE A 84 15.11 19.31 2.58
N SER A 85 15.45 18.27 1.83
CA SER A 85 16.73 18.18 1.12
C SER A 85 16.61 18.25 -0.40
N GLY A 86 15.39 18.40 -0.93
CA GLY A 86 15.14 18.35 -2.37
C GLY A 86 15.45 16.96 -2.96
N GLY A 87 15.21 15.91 -2.18
CA GLY A 87 15.33 14.52 -2.61
C GLY A 87 14.37 14.17 -3.76
N ALA A 88 14.43 12.92 -4.21
CA ALA A 88 13.51 12.42 -5.22
C ALA A 88 12.05 12.52 -4.72
N SER A 89 11.12 12.85 -5.62
CA SER A 89 9.70 12.75 -5.34
C SER A 89 9.29 11.28 -5.16
N PRO A 90 8.28 10.98 -4.32
CA PRO A 90 7.71 9.64 -4.23
C PRO A 90 7.31 9.08 -5.60
N ALA A 91 7.42 7.76 -5.74
CA ALA A 91 6.84 7.06 -6.88
C ALA A 91 5.30 7.19 -6.87
N ALA A 92 4.67 6.92 -8.00
CA ALA A 92 3.21 6.93 -8.05
C ALA A 92 2.62 5.91 -7.04
N PRO A 93 1.47 6.20 -6.42
CA PRO A 93 0.62 7.38 -6.61
C PRO A 93 1.12 8.64 -5.86
N PHE A 94 1.45 9.70 -6.59
CA PHE A 94 1.92 10.99 -6.06
C PHE A 94 1.91 12.06 -7.18
N PRO A 95 1.56 13.33 -6.93
CA PRO A 95 1.03 13.90 -5.68
C PRO A 95 -0.47 13.64 -5.47
N ASP A 96 -1.13 13.13 -6.50
CA ASP A 96 -2.57 12.84 -6.46
C ASP A 96 -2.82 11.42 -5.96
N CYS A 97 -3.99 11.24 -5.34
CA CYS A 97 -4.48 9.94 -4.92
C CYS A 97 -4.55 8.97 -6.11
N GLY A 98 -4.10 7.75 -5.90
CA GLY A 98 -4.21 6.70 -6.91
C GLY A 98 -4.03 5.31 -6.34
N PRO A 99 -4.33 4.27 -7.13
CA PRO A 99 -4.00 2.91 -6.78
C PRO A 99 -2.48 2.70 -6.82
N ASP A 100 -2.01 1.67 -6.13
CA ASP A 100 -0.61 1.26 -6.23
C ASP A 100 -0.28 0.73 -7.64
N PRO A 101 0.65 1.35 -8.39
CA PRO A 101 1.13 0.80 -9.66
C PRO A 101 2.14 -0.34 -9.46
N THR A 102 2.74 -0.46 -8.27
CA THR A 102 3.66 -1.54 -7.95
C THR A 102 2.88 -2.67 -7.29
N ALA A 103 3.28 -3.90 -7.62
CA ALA A 103 2.64 -5.09 -7.07
C ALA A 103 3.49 -5.60 -5.91
N ASP A 104 3.01 -5.41 -4.69
CA ASP A 104 3.63 -5.94 -3.48
C ASP A 104 2.58 -6.59 -2.55
N ALA A 105 3.01 -6.96 -1.35
CA ALA A 105 2.14 -7.56 -0.33
C ALA A 105 1.61 -6.54 0.68
N LEU A 106 1.80 -5.24 0.42
CA LEU A 106 1.29 -4.18 1.28
C LEU A 106 -0.17 -3.90 0.91
N GLU A 107 -1.00 -3.84 1.94
CA GLU A 107 -2.42 -3.63 1.78
C GLU A 107 -2.81 -2.25 2.29
N CYS A 108 -3.82 -1.67 1.64
CA CYS A 108 -4.49 -0.45 2.08
C CYS A 108 -5.95 -0.79 2.38
N ALA A 109 -6.28 -0.82 3.66
CA ALA A 109 -7.60 -1.27 4.11
C ALA A 109 -8.65 -0.16 3.93
N VAL A 110 -8.26 1.07 4.26
CA VAL A 110 -9.03 2.31 4.10
C VAL A 110 -8.02 3.46 4.01
N SER A 111 -8.36 4.46 3.22
CA SER A 111 -7.60 5.70 3.10
C SER A 111 -8.60 6.85 2.99
N SER A 112 -8.23 8.00 3.53
CA SER A 112 -8.98 9.24 3.41
C SER A 112 -8.88 9.85 2.00
N CYS A 113 -7.87 9.41 1.24
CA CYS A 113 -7.63 9.76 -0.16
C CYS A 113 -8.85 9.46 -1.04
N MET A 114 -9.48 10.51 -1.55
CA MET A 114 -10.56 10.44 -2.53
C MET A 114 -10.09 11.08 -3.84
N PRO A 115 -10.41 10.49 -5.01
CA PRO A 115 -9.98 10.99 -6.32
C PRO A 115 -10.76 12.24 -6.78
#